data_AF-A0AAV9Z9I0-F1
#
_entry.id   AF-A0AAV9Z9I0-F1
#
_cell.length_a   1.000
_cell.length_b   1.000
_cell.length_c   1.000
_cell.angle_alpha   90.00
_cell.angle_beta   90.00
_cell.angle_gamma   90.00
#
_symmetry.space_group_name_H-M   'P 1'
#
loop_
_entity.id
_entity.type
_entity.pdbx_description
1 polymer ?
#
loop_
_entity_poly.entity_id
_entity_poly.type
_entity_poly.pdbx_seq_one_letter_code
_entity_poly.pdbx_strand_id
1 'polypeptide(L)'
;MSYAEYSTPHHQTRFSGEFFNTITLADVESLFQNDVLPHVLPRDSVTKWNLDRTVPSAIAEIVVAAGEEIPCYHDLRPIFETLEKAFYDEGMSSVCLQIGKQQIVRYHFSKLRLIVNYNNHEYNLLVAKRLLDRVHDSNLLSPNLIAELKLNRFAEPLAGFKVTETPLYTPGSMLDERWVLEDVLNARAEFLYFRRAVHFQHQEAEPSFLFLPTSFFNDGRTLMNKWRGRFTWFHLLDCRPLFRHLQNLYR
;
A
#
# COMPACT_ATOMS: atom_id res chain seq x y z
N MET A 1 -22.96 19.05 -9.58
CA MET A 1 -22.22 17.82 -9.26
C MET A 1 -20.83 17.97 -9.85
N SER A 2 -19.79 17.83 -9.05
CA SER A 2 -18.41 17.90 -9.54
C SER A 2 -17.99 16.56 -10.17
N TYR A 3 -16.95 16.58 -11.01
CA TYR A 3 -16.34 15.34 -11.52
C TYR A 3 -15.84 14.44 -10.37
N ALA A 4 -15.30 15.04 -9.30
CA ALA A 4 -14.85 14.32 -8.12
C ALA A 4 -16.01 13.57 -7.46
N GLU A 5 -17.14 14.24 -7.20
CA GLU A 5 -18.34 13.60 -6.64
C GLU A 5 -18.88 12.48 -7.56
N TYR A 6 -18.95 12.75 -8.87
CA TYR A 6 -19.49 11.80 -9.85
C TYR A 6 -18.62 10.55 -10.02
N SER A 7 -17.30 10.72 -10.07
CA SER A 7 -16.36 9.62 -10.27
C SER A 7 -15.98 8.91 -8.97
N THR A 8 -16.36 9.42 -7.80
CA THR A 8 -16.03 8.77 -6.52
C THR A 8 -16.95 7.56 -6.29
N PRO A 9 -16.41 6.34 -6.14
CA PRO A 9 -17.21 5.18 -5.79
C PRO A 9 -17.77 5.32 -4.37
N HIS A 10 -18.90 4.67 -4.10
CA HIS A 10 -19.46 4.64 -2.76
C HIS A 10 -18.49 3.96 -1.79
N HIS A 11 -18.36 4.49 -0.57
CA HIS A 11 -17.37 4.03 0.41
C HIS A 11 -17.54 2.54 0.77
N GLN A 12 -18.78 2.04 0.83
CA GLN A 12 -19.06 0.61 1.09
C GLN A 12 -18.88 -0.30 -0.14
N THR A 13 -18.59 0.24 -1.32
CA THR A 13 -18.39 -0.59 -2.52
C THR A 13 -17.07 -1.36 -2.40
N ARG A 14 -17.10 -2.65 -2.76
CA ARG A 14 -15.90 -3.50 -2.79
C ARG A 14 -14.81 -2.86 -3.66
N PHE A 15 -13.57 -2.90 -3.18
CA PHE A 15 -12.39 -2.25 -3.79
C PHE A 15 -12.41 -0.71 -3.81
N SER A 16 -13.30 -0.07 -3.03
CA SER A 16 -13.14 1.35 -2.70
C SER A 16 -11.89 1.57 -1.83
N GLY A 17 -11.47 2.83 -1.65
CA GLY A 17 -10.39 3.14 -0.70
C GLY A 17 -10.76 2.73 0.74
N GLU A 18 -12.00 2.96 1.15
CA GLU A 18 -12.50 2.59 2.48
C GLU A 18 -12.53 1.07 2.67
N PHE A 19 -12.86 0.30 1.63
CA PHE A 19 -12.77 -1.16 1.67
C PHE A 19 -11.36 -1.63 2.06
N PHE A 20 -10.32 -1.13 1.38
CA PHE A 20 -8.94 -1.51 1.73
C PHE A 20 -8.51 -1.01 3.12
N ASN A 21 -9.08 0.08 3.62
CA ASN A 21 -8.79 0.56 4.97
C ASN A 21 -9.49 -0.21 6.09
N THR A 22 -10.48 -1.05 5.76
CA THR A 22 -11.34 -1.71 6.74
C THR A 22 -11.21 -3.23 6.75
N ILE A 23 -10.80 -3.85 5.63
CA ILE A 23 -10.64 -5.31 5.58
C ILE A 23 -9.53 -5.81 6.52
N THR A 24 -9.83 -6.91 7.17
CA THR A 24 -8.93 -7.63 8.07
C THR A 24 -8.07 -8.64 7.33
N LEU A 25 -7.06 -9.18 8.00
CA LEU A 25 -6.28 -10.31 7.48
C LEU A 25 -7.16 -11.55 7.24
N ALA A 26 -8.18 -11.80 8.08
CA ALA A 26 -9.18 -12.84 7.83
C ALA A 26 -9.95 -12.60 6.53
N ASP A 27 -10.35 -11.35 6.27
CA ASP A 27 -11.05 -10.99 5.04
C ASP A 27 -10.15 -11.23 3.83
N VAL A 28 -8.86 -10.86 3.89
CA VAL A 28 -7.90 -11.15 2.81
C VAL A 28 -7.87 -12.65 2.52
N GLU A 29 -7.72 -13.50 3.53
CA GLU A 29 -7.73 -14.96 3.36
C GLU A 29 -9.03 -15.44 2.68
N SER A 30 -10.18 -14.95 3.15
CA SER A 30 -11.49 -15.25 2.57
C SER A 30 -11.62 -14.81 1.11
N LEU A 31 -11.05 -13.67 0.73
CA LEU A 31 -11.07 -13.18 -0.66
C LEU A 31 -10.34 -14.14 -1.61
N PHE A 32 -9.20 -14.71 -1.18
CA PHE A 32 -8.45 -15.69 -1.96
C PHE A 32 -9.12 -17.06 -1.97
N GLN A 33 -9.68 -17.52 -0.84
CA GLN A 33 -10.33 -18.83 -0.75
C GLN A 33 -11.60 -18.93 -1.61
N ASN A 34 -12.35 -17.83 -1.72
CA ASN A 34 -13.61 -17.78 -2.46
C ASN A 34 -13.44 -17.36 -3.93
N ASP A 35 -12.20 -17.17 -4.40
CA ASP A 35 -11.87 -16.74 -5.78
C ASP A 35 -12.67 -15.49 -6.22
N VAL A 36 -12.82 -14.52 -5.32
CA VAL A 36 -13.62 -13.30 -5.56
C VAL A 36 -12.78 -12.11 -6.04
N LEU A 37 -11.46 -12.29 -6.15
CA LEU A 37 -10.55 -11.25 -6.61
C LEU A 37 -10.62 -11.09 -8.14
N PRO A 38 -10.63 -9.85 -8.66
CA PRO A 38 -10.53 -9.61 -10.10
C PRO A 38 -9.23 -10.14 -10.70
N HIS A 39 -9.25 -10.44 -11.99
CA HIS A 39 -8.06 -10.81 -12.75
C HIS A 39 -7.55 -9.60 -13.53
N VAL A 40 -6.36 -9.11 -13.19
CA VAL A 40 -5.74 -8.00 -13.92
C VAL A 40 -5.19 -8.51 -15.24
N LEU A 41 -5.71 -7.97 -16.33
CA LEU A 41 -5.25 -8.26 -17.68
C LEU A 41 -3.84 -7.73 -17.91
N PRO A 42 -3.06 -8.34 -18.82
CA PRO A 42 -1.73 -7.87 -19.17
C PRO A 42 -1.78 -6.45 -19.76
N ARG A 43 -0.61 -5.80 -19.83
CA ARG A 43 -0.46 -4.51 -20.53
C ARG A 43 -0.89 -4.62 -21.98
N ASP A 44 -1.36 -3.50 -22.53
CA ASP A 44 -1.83 -3.38 -23.91
C ASP A 44 -3.08 -4.23 -24.19
N SER A 45 -3.84 -4.58 -23.14
CA SER A 45 -5.11 -5.31 -23.24
C SER A 45 -6.24 -4.43 -23.78
N VAL A 46 -6.22 -3.14 -23.45
CA VAL A 46 -7.16 -2.15 -23.97
C VAL A 46 -6.63 -1.63 -25.31
N THR A 47 -7.28 -2.04 -26.41
CA THR A 47 -6.81 -1.69 -27.77
C THR A 47 -7.40 -0.38 -28.26
N LYS A 48 -8.63 -0.04 -27.83
CA LYS A 48 -9.35 1.20 -28.16
C LYS A 48 -10.25 1.59 -27.01
N TRP A 49 -10.55 2.88 -26.91
CA TRP A 49 -11.56 3.39 -25.98
C TRP A 49 -12.22 4.64 -26.56
N ASN A 50 -13.47 4.88 -26.16
CA ASN A 50 -14.22 6.09 -26.49
C ASN A 50 -15.06 6.51 -25.29
N LEU A 51 -15.27 7.81 -25.12
CA LEU A 51 -16.17 8.35 -24.11
C LEU A 51 -17.62 8.30 -24.59
N ASP A 52 -18.55 8.11 -23.66
CA ASP A 52 -19.99 8.01 -23.93
C ASP A 52 -20.76 8.89 -22.92
N ARG A 53 -21.82 9.55 -23.40
CA ARG A 53 -22.73 10.38 -22.60
C ARG A 53 -23.77 9.56 -21.85
N THR A 54 -23.96 8.31 -22.26
CA THR A 54 -24.86 7.39 -21.59
C THR A 54 -24.39 7.22 -20.15
N VAL A 55 -25.29 7.40 -19.18
CA VAL A 55 -25.03 7.12 -17.77
C VAL A 55 -25.33 5.63 -17.53
N PRO A 56 -24.31 4.82 -17.22
CA PRO A 56 -24.49 3.42 -16.86
C PRO A 56 -25.53 3.23 -15.76
N SER A 57 -26.46 2.30 -15.98
CA SER A 57 -27.45 1.88 -14.99
C SER A 57 -27.29 0.41 -14.60
N ALA A 58 -26.59 -0.38 -15.41
CA ALA A 58 -26.33 -1.78 -15.12
C ALA A 58 -25.25 -1.90 -14.03
N ILE A 59 -25.49 -2.79 -13.05
CA ILE A 59 -24.55 -3.03 -11.94
C ILE A 59 -23.16 -3.41 -12.45
N ALA A 60 -23.09 -4.23 -13.51
CA ALA A 60 -21.83 -4.65 -14.14
C ALA A 60 -21.03 -3.50 -14.78
N GLU A 61 -21.63 -2.34 -15.03
CA GLU A 61 -20.93 -1.17 -15.56
C GLU A 61 -20.45 -0.23 -14.43
N ILE A 62 -20.93 -0.41 -13.19
CA ILE A 62 -20.69 0.47 -12.04
C ILE A 62 -19.83 -0.20 -10.95
N VAL A 63 -19.96 -1.51 -10.77
CA VAL A 63 -19.30 -2.30 -9.73
C VAL A 63 -18.37 -3.33 -10.37
N VAL A 64 -17.25 -3.64 -9.72
CA VAL A 64 -16.34 -4.71 -10.13
C VAL A 64 -16.88 -6.04 -9.60
N ALA A 65 -17.18 -6.98 -10.50
CA ALA A 65 -17.70 -8.30 -10.16
C ALA A 65 -16.59 -9.24 -9.62
N ALA A 66 -17.00 -10.30 -8.92
CA ALA A 66 -16.09 -11.35 -8.47
C ALA A 66 -15.48 -12.08 -9.69
N GLY A 67 -14.16 -12.27 -9.69
CA GLY A 67 -13.44 -12.91 -10.80
C GLY A 67 -13.48 -12.11 -12.12
N GLU A 68 -13.89 -10.83 -12.09
CA GLU A 68 -13.95 -10.03 -13.31
C GLU A 68 -12.55 -9.79 -13.89
N GLU A 69 -12.43 -9.93 -15.21
CA GLU A 69 -11.24 -9.48 -15.94
C GLU A 69 -11.23 -7.95 -16.04
N ILE A 70 -10.20 -7.33 -15.49
CA ILE A 70 -10.08 -5.86 -15.43
C ILE A 70 -8.79 -5.39 -16.11
N PRO A 71 -8.79 -4.22 -16.77
CA PRO A 71 -7.58 -3.65 -17.34
C PRO A 71 -6.50 -3.34 -16.29
N CYS A 72 -5.24 -3.43 -16.69
CA CYS A 72 -4.14 -2.94 -15.86
C CYS A 72 -4.11 -1.41 -15.79
N TYR A 73 -3.48 -0.88 -14.73
CA TYR A 73 -3.35 0.56 -14.51
C TYR A 73 -2.71 1.31 -15.69
N HIS A 74 -1.73 0.71 -16.37
CA HIS A 74 -1.04 1.35 -17.49
C HIS A 74 -1.97 1.68 -18.66
N ASP A 75 -2.89 0.78 -18.97
CA ASP A 75 -3.86 0.95 -20.05
C ASP A 75 -4.92 2.03 -19.70
N LEU A 76 -5.22 2.19 -18.40
CA LEU A 76 -6.22 3.15 -17.92
C LEU A 76 -5.69 4.58 -17.79
N ARG A 77 -4.38 4.75 -17.55
CA ARG A 77 -3.75 6.06 -17.36
C ARG A 77 -4.14 7.11 -18.43
N PRO A 78 -4.01 6.86 -19.75
CA PRO A 78 -4.36 7.87 -20.77
C PRO A 78 -5.85 8.23 -20.74
N ILE A 79 -6.71 7.33 -20.28
CA ILE A 79 -8.15 7.59 -20.14
C ILE A 79 -8.37 8.62 -19.03
N PHE A 80 -7.78 8.41 -17.86
CA PHE A 80 -7.89 9.31 -16.70
C PHE A 80 -7.42 10.73 -16.97
N GLU A 81 -6.43 10.91 -17.86
CA GLU A 81 -5.93 12.23 -18.27
C GLU A 81 -6.98 13.05 -19.05
N THR A 82 -8.05 12.41 -19.56
CA THR A 82 -9.10 13.06 -20.36
C THR A 82 -10.46 13.18 -19.67
N LEU A 83 -10.72 12.35 -18.65
CA LEU A 83 -12.06 12.19 -18.06
C LEU A 83 -12.65 13.49 -17.50
N GLU A 84 -11.87 14.23 -16.73
CA GLU A 84 -12.36 15.44 -16.06
C GLU A 84 -12.76 16.52 -17.05
N LYS A 85 -11.91 16.76 -18.06
CA LYS A 85 -12.18 17.71 -19.13
C LYS A 85 -13.44 17.29 -19.90
N ALA A 86 -13.54 16.04 -20.32
CA ALA A 86 -14.68 15.56 -21.09
C ALA A 86 -16.00 15.54 -20.30
N PHE A 87 -15.93 15.37 -18.97
CA PHE A 87 -17.10 15.49 -18.10
C PHE A 87 -17.66 16.93 -18.13
N TYR A 88 -16.80 17.94 -17.96
CA TYR A 88 -17.24 19.34 -17.93
C TYR A 88 -17.56 19.92 -19.31
N ASP A 89 -16.73 19.63 -20.30
CA ASP A 89 -16.82 20.25 -21.63
C ASP A 89 -17.89 19.57 -22.50
N GLU A 90 -18.03 18.25 -22.38
CA GLU A 90 -18.83 17.45 -23.32
C GLU A 90 -19.99 16.67 -22.67
N GLY A 91 -20.09 16.71 -21.33
CA GLY A 91 -21.10 15.97 -20.56
C GLY A 91 -20.93 14.46 -20.61
N MET A 92 -19.70 13.97 -20.79
CA MET A 92 -19.42 12.53 -20.81
C MET A 92 -19.59 11.90 -19.43
N SER A 93 -20.04 10.65 -19.39
CA SER A 93 -20.44 9.96 -18.15
C SER A 93 -19.89 8.53 -18.03
N SER A 94 -19.44 7.95 -19.15
CA SER A 94 -18.85 6.61 -19.17
C SER A 94 -17.78 6.47 -20.23
N VAL A 95 -17.07 5.35 -20.19
CA VAL A 95 -16.06 4.95 -21.17
C VAL A 95 -16.42 3.59 -21.73
N CYS A 96 -16.45 3.47 -23.05
CA CYS A 96 -16.50 2.19 -23.74
C CYS A 96 -15.07 1.74 -24.06
N LEU A 97 -14.63 0.61 -23.51
CA LEU A 97 -13.32 0.01 -23.73
C LEU A 97 -13.44 -1.18 -24.67
N GLN A 98 -12.55 -1.28 -25.64
CA GLN A 98 -12.33 -2.50 -26.41
C GLN A 98 -11.18 -3.29 -25.78
N ILE A 99 -11.52 -4.35 -25.07
CA ILE A 99 -10.58 -5.24 -24.41
C ILE A 99 -10.32 -6.46 -25.31
N GLY A 100 -9.05 -6.72 -25.60
CA GLY A 100 -8.63 -7.77 -26.52
C GLY A 100 -9.20 -7.55 -27.93
N LYS A 101 -9.60 -8.65 -28.60
CA LYS A 101 -10.01 -8.57 -30.02
C LYS A 101 -11.44 -8.11 -30.22
N GLN A 102 -12.38 -8.33 -29.30
CA GLN A 102 -13.82 -8.16 -29.60
C GLN A 102 -14.72 -7.76 -28.43
N GLN A 103 -14.23 -7.66 -27.19
CA GLN A 103 -15.10 -7.33 -26.08
C GLN A 103 -15.19 -5.81 -25.90
N ILE A 104 -16.36 -5.25 -26.20
CA ILE A 104 -16.68 -3.86 -25.88
C ILE A 104 -17.40 -3.84 -24.53
N VAL A 105 -16.76 -3.27 -23.51
CA VAL A 105 -17.35 -3.07 -22.19
C VAL A 105 -17.57 -1.58 -21.94
N ARG A 106 -18.65 -1.23 -21.26
CA ARG A 106 -18.91 0.13 -20.82
C ARG A 106 -18.66 0.22 -19.31
N TYR A 107 -17.86 1.19 -18.89
CA TYR A 107 -17.59 1.46 -17.48
C TYR A 107 -18.00 2.89 -17.11
N HIS A 108 -18.70 2.99 -15.98
CA HIS A 108 -18.88 4.26 -15.28
C HIS A 108 -17.53 4.75 -14.74
N PHE A 109 -17.35 6.06 -14.60
CA PHE A 109 -16.09 6.64 -14.08
C PHE A 109 -15.76 6.13 -12.67
N SER A 110 -16.77 5.89 -11.83
CA SER A 110 -16.57 5.28 -10.51
C SER A 110 -16.04 3.84 -10.57
N LYS A 111 -16.46 3.03 -11.56
CA LYS A 111 -15.91 1.67 -11.75
C LYS A 111 -14.43 1.73 -12.13
N LEU A 112 -14.04 2.67 -13.00
CA LEU A 112 -12.63 2.86 -13.33
C LEU A 112 -11.79 3.18 -12.08
N ARG A 113 -12.30 3.99 -11.15
CA ARG A 113 -11.63 4.25 -9.87
C ARG A 113 -11.49 3.00 -9.01
N LEU A 114 -12.52 2.14 -8.94
CA LEU A 114 -12.43 0.86 -8.23
C LEU A 114 -11.35 -0.05 -8.83
N ILE A 115 -11.27 -0.12 -10.16
CA ILE A 115 -10.25 -0.90 -10.88
C ILE A 115 -8.85 -0.38 -10.56
N VAL A 116 -8.65 0.95 -10.55
CA VAL A 116 -7.36 1.57 -10.18
C VAL A 116 -7.01 1.28 -8.72
N ASN A 117 -7.98 1.43 -7.81
CA ASN A 117 -7.77 1.11 -6.40
C ASN A 117 -7.33 -0.35 -6.22
N TYR A 118 -7.97 -1.28 -6.92
CA TYR A 118 -7.56 -2.68 -6.89
C TYR A 118 -6.14 -2.88 -7.45
N ASN A 119 -5.83 -2.34 -8.63
CA ASN A 119 -4.48 -2.42 -9.21
C ASN A 119 -3.39 -1.91 -8.25
N ASN A 120 -3.68 -0.86 -7.48
CA ASN A 120 -2.76 -0.30 -6.50
C ASN A 120 -2.57 -1.18 -5.24
N HIS A 121 -3.51 -2.08 -4.94
CA HIS A 121 -3.51 -2.91 -3.73
C HIS A 121 -3.38 -4.41 -3.99
N GLU A 122 -3.47 -4.88 -5.24
CA GLU A 122 -3.38 -6.29 -5.63
C GLU A 122 -2.14 -6.95 -5.01
N TYR A 123 -0.98 -6.31 -5.18
CA TYR A 123 0.27 -6.81 -4.61
C TYR A 123 0.24 -6.87 -3.08
N ASN A 124 -0.35 -5.87 -2.43
CA ASN A 124 -0.42 -5.80 -0.97
C ASN A 124 -1.29 -6.93 -0.41
N LEU A 125 -2.42 -7.23 -1.07
CA LEU A 125 -3.28 -8.38 -0.74
C LEU A 125 -2.54 -9.70 -0.89
N LEU A 126 -1.81 -9.87 -2.00
CA LEU A 126 -1.03 -11.08 -2.26
C LEU A 126 0.04 -11.30 -1.18
N VAL A 127 0.78 -10.23 -0.84
CA VAL A 127 1.81 -10.27 0.20
C VAL A 127 1.19 -10.58 1.57
N ALA A 128 0.05 -9.99 1.91
CA ALA A 128 -0.67 -10.27 3.15
C ALA A 128 -1.10 -11.75 3.23
N LYS A 129 -1.66 -12.31 2.14
CA LYS A 129 -2.05 -13.72 2.06
C LYS A 129 -0.85 -14.65 2.28
N ARG A 130 0.26 -14.38 1.60
CA ARG A 130 1.50 -15.18 1.74
C ARG A 130 2.07 -15.12 3.15
N LEU A 131 2.02 -13.94 3.78
CA LEU A 131 2.44 -13.79 5.17
C LEU A 131 1.60 -14.68 6.09
N LEU A 132 0.27 -14.67 5.94
CA LEU A 132 -0.63 -15.53 6.71
C LEU A 132 -0.34 -17.02 6.50
N ASP A 133 -0.18 -17.44 5.24
CA ASP A 133 0.16 -18.83 4.91
C ASP A 133 1.46 -19.24 5.60
N ARG A 134 2.49 -18.39 5.52
CA ARG A 134 3.77 -18.68 6.16
C ARG A 134 3.66 -18.76 7.68
N VAL A 135 2.92 -17.85 8.30
CA VAL A 135 2.67 -17.87 9.76
C VAL A 135 1.98 -19.19 10.14
N HIS A 136 0.99 -19.62 9.35
CA HIS A 136 0.25 -20.86 9.57
C HIS A 136 1.14 -22.09 9.44
N ASP A 137 1.98 -22.14 8.39
CA ASP A 137 2.85 -23.29 8.09
C ASP A 137 4.04 -23.40 9.04
N SER A 138 4.51 -22.27 9.56
CA SER A 138 5.73 -22.20 10.36
C SER A 138 5.56 -22.66 11.82
N ASN A 139 4.31 -22.76 12.30
CA ASN A 139 3.99 -23.00 13.71
C ASN A 139 4.70 -22.04 14.68
N LEU A 140 5.12 -20.84 14.21
CA LEU A 140 5.83 -19.85 15.02
C LEU A 140 4.93 -19.23 16.08
N LEU A 141 3.63 -19.12 15.79
CA LEU A 141 2.62 -18.55 16.67
C LEU A 141 1.64 -19.64 17.11
N SER A 142 1.11 -19.51 18.33
CA SER A 142 0.02 -20.38 18.78
C SER A 142 -1.25 -20.10 17.97
N PRO A 143 -2.17 -21.07 17.83
CA PRO A 143 -3.42 -20.88 17.09
C PRO A 143 -4.24 -19.67 17.57
N ASN A 144 -4.23 -19.40 18.88
CA ASN A 144 -4.93 -18.24 19.46
C ASN A 144 -4.32 -16.91 18.97
N LEU A 145 -2.99 -16.80 18.95
CA LEU A 145 -2.30 -15.60 18.45
C LEU A 145 -2.53 -15.42 16.94
N ILE A 146 -2.64 -16.50 16.18
CA ILE A 146 -2.99 -16.42 14.75
C ILE A 146 -4.42 -15.91 14.58
N ALA A 147 -5.36 -16.40 15.39
CA ALA A 147 -6.75 -15.93 15.37
C ALA A 147 -6.85 -14.44 15.72
N GLU A 148 -6.13 -13.98 16.75
CA GLU A 148 -6.03 -12.55 17.09
C GLU A 148 -5.39 -11.74 15.96
N LEU A 149 -4.28 -12.22 15.39
CA LEU A 149 -3.62 -11.56 14.26
C LEU A 149 -4.59 -11.34 13.10
N LYS A 150 -5.39 -12.36 12.76
CA LYS A 150 -6.37 -12.33 11.67
C LYS A 150 -7.45 -11.24 11.83
N LEU A 151 -7.72 -10.76 13.04
CA LEU A 151 -8.70 -9.70 13.30
C LEU A 151 -8.19 -8.28 13.02
N ASN A 152 -6.87 -8.10 12.89
CA ASN A 152 -6.29 -6.79 12.61
C ASN A 152 -6.50 -6.42 11.15
N ARG A 153 -6.60 -5.12 10.87
CA ARG A 153 -6.68 -4.62 9.49
C ARG A 153 -5.35 -4.86 8.80
N PHE A 154 -5.37 -5.36 7.57
CA PHE A 154 -4.10 -5.72 6.91
C PHE A 154 -3.21 -4.48 6.66
N ALA A 155 -3.83 -3.31 6.48
CA ALA A 155 -3.16 -2.03 6.28
C ALA A 155 -2.82 -1.29 7.59
N GLU A 156 -3.16 -1.86 8.76
CA GLU A 156 -2.85 -1.24 10.06
C GLU A 156 -1.34 -1.22 10.30
N PRO A 157 -0.78 -0.15 10.91
CA PRO A 157 0.62 -0.13 11.29
C PRO A 157 0.97 -1.27 12.26
N LEU A 158 2.18 -1.81 12.13
CA LEU A 158 2.74 -2.73 13.12
C LEU A 158 2.82 -2.05 14.49
N ALA A 159 2.04 -2.56 15.44
CA ALA A 159 2.03 -2.02 16.81
C ALA A 159 3.38 -2.22 17.52
N GLY A 160 3.72 -1.29 18.41
CA GLY A 160 4.90 -1.37 19.27
C GLY A 160 6.20 -0.85 18.66
N PHE A 161 6.19 -0.43 17.39
CA PHE A 161 7.30 0.26 16.75
C PHE A 161 7.12 1.78 16.85
N LYS A 162 8.17 2.51 17.23
CA LYS A 162 8.13 3.98 17.35
C LYS A 162 8.51 4.68 16.06
N VAL A 163 9.34 4.03 15.24
CA VAL A 163 9.98 4.67 14.10
C VAL A 163 9.20 4.41 12.81
N THR A 164 8.39 3.37 12.78
CA THR A 164 7.82 2.85 11.53
C THR A 164 6.30 2.74 11.60
N GLU A 165 5.60 3.44 10.71
CA GLU A 165 4.15 3.26 10.45
C GLU A 165 3.91 2.13 9.43
N THR A 166 4.76 1.12 9.46
CA THR A 166 4.82 0.05 8.48
C THR A 166 3.55 -0.81 8.53
N PRO A 167 2.78 -0.91 7.43
CA PRO A 167 1.56 -1.70 7.42
C PRO A 167 1.83 -3.19 7.69
N LEU A 168 0.88 -3.85 8.36
CA LEU A 168 0.98 -5.23 8.84
C LEU A 168 1.28 -6.26 7.74
N TYR A 169 0.86 -6.02 6.49
CA TYR A 169 1.16 -6.92 5.37
C TYR A 169 2.63 -6.86 4.92
N THR A 170 3.31 -5.74 5.10
CA THR A 170 4.62 -5.50 4.46
C THR A 170 5.74 -6.46 4.87
N PRO A 171 5.79 -7.08 6.07
CA PRO A 171 6.79 -8.12 6.38
C PRO A 171 6.74 -9.30 5.40
N GLY A 172 5.60 -9.57 4.76
CA GLY A 172 5.50 -10.58 3.72
C GLY A 172 6.43 -10.32 2.53
N SER A 173 6.88 -9.08 2.30
CA SER A 173 7.87 -8.75 1.25
C SER A 173 9.21 -9.48 1.44
N MET A 174 9.51 -9.96 2.64
CA MET A 174 10.72 -10.75 2.92
C MET A 174 10.64 -12.19 2.41
N LEU A 175 9.46 -12.68 2.00
CA LEU A 175 9.26 -14.09 1.65
C LEU A 175 9.70 -14.46 0.23
N ASP A 176 9.73 -13.49 -0.69
CA ASP A 176 9.87 -13.76 -2.14
C ASP A 176 11.27 -13.46 -2.71
N GLU A 177 12.30 -13.31 -1.87
CA GLU A 177 13.64 -12.85 -2.29
C GLU A 177 13.61 -11.56 -3.14
N ARG A 178 12.55 -10.76 -2.96
CA ARG A 178 12.35 -9.48 -3.64
C ARG A 178 13.06 -8.35 -2.87
N TRP A 179 13.00 -7.16 -3.45
CA TRP A 179 13.36 -5.91 -2.78
C TRP A 179 12.68 -5.83 -1.42
N VAL A 180 13.49 -5.82 -0.36
CA VAL A 180 13.01 -5.61 0.99
C VAL A 180 12.72 -4.12 1.15
N LEU A 181 11.51 -3.80 1.60
CA LEU A 181 11.14 -2.41 1.87
C LEU A 181 11.98 -1.86 3.02
N GLU A 182 12.40 -0.60 2.87
CA GLU A 182 13.20 0.12 3.86
C GLU A 182 12.56 0.07 5.26
N ASP A 183 11.26 0.32 5.29
CA ASP A 183 10.40 0.24 6.46
C ASP A 183 10.45 -1.12 7.17
N VAL A 184 10.49 -2.22 6.42
CA VAL A 184 10.60 -3.57 6.98
C VAL A 184 11.98 -3.81 7.60
N LEU A 185 13.04 -3.22 7.01
CA LEU A 185 14.38 -3.27 7.59
C LEU A 185 14.44 -2.47 8.90
N ASN A 186 13.84 -1.29 8.95
CA ASN A 186 13.77 -0.45 10.14
C ASN A 186 12.97 -1.14 11.26
N ALA A 187 11.81 -1.72 10.94
CA ALA A 187 11.02 -2.50 11.89
C ALA A 187 11.83 -3.69 12.43
N ARG A 188 12.55 -4.43 11.56
CA ARG A 188 13.41 -5.53 12.01
C ARG A 188 14.57 -5.06 12.90
N ALA A 189 15.19 -3.92 12.58
CA ALA A 189 16.26 -3.33 13.37
C ALA A 189 15.76 -2.91 14.77
N GLU A 190 14.59 -2.26 14.84
CA GLU A 190 13.95 -1.89 16.10
C GLU A 190 13.54 -3.12 16.92
N PHE A 191 13.04 -4.18 16.27
CA PHE A 191 12.76 -5.45 16.95
C PHE A 191 14.02 -6.09 17.55
N LEU A 192 15.14 -6.07 16.80
CA LEU A 192 16.43 -6.54 17.30
C LEU A 192 16.95 -5.70 18.46
N TYR A 193 16.72 -4.38 18.43
CA TYR A 193 17.00 -3.50 19.56
C TYR A 193 16.24 -3.92 20.81
N PHE A 194 14.91 -4.08 20.71
CA PHE A 194 14.08 -4.49 21.85
C PHE A 194 14.49 -5.85 22.40
N ARG A 195 14.71 -6.84 21.53
CA ARG A 195 15.14 -8.17 21.94
C ARG A 195 16.43 -8.12 22.76
N ARG A 196 17.39 -7.30 22.35
CA ARG A 196 18.64 -7.12 23.09
C ARG A 196 18.45 -6.30 24.37
N ALA A 197 17.65 -5.23 24.34
CA ALA A 197 17.37 -4.41 25.50
C ALA A 197 16.76 -5.23 26.66
N VAL A 198 15.87 -6.18 26.36
CA VAL A 198 15.32 -7.13 27.35
C VAL A 198 16.42 -7.98 27.99
N HIS A 199 17.41 -8.46 27.22
CA HIS A 199 18.53 -9.21 27.78
C HIS A 199 19.43 -8.37 28.71
N PHE A 200 19.55 -7.06 28.46
CA PHE A 200 20.38 -6.16 29.26
C PHE A 200 19.70 -5.66 30.55
N GLN A 201 18.36 -5.66 30.63
CA GLN A 201 17.64 -5.29 31.85
C GLN A 201 18.07 -6.13 33.07
N HIS A 202 18.51 -7.38 32.86
CA HIS A 202 19.00 -8.24 33.92
C HIS A 202 20.42 -7.89 34.42
N GLN A 203 21.12 -6.96 33.77
CA GLN A 203 22.52 -6.61 34.06
C GLN A 203 22.72 -5.15 34.49
N GLU A 204 21.63 -4.37 34.69
CA GLU A 204 21.66 -2.92 34.96
C GLU A 204 22.47 -2.10 33.92
N ALA A 205 22.74 -2.67 32.74
CA ALA A 205 23.49 -2.03 31.69
C ALA A 205 22.55 -1.48 30.61
N GLU A 206 22.80 -0.26 30.14
CA GLU A 206 22.13 0.25 28.95
C GLU A 206 22.65 -0.46 27.69
N PRO A 207 21.83 -0.62 26.63
CA PRO A 207 22.31 -1.15 25.36
C PRO A 207 23.48 -0.31 24.82
N SER A 208 24.61 -0.94 24.54
CA SER A 208 25.82 -0.28 24.03
C SER A 208 25.78 0.11 22.54
N PHE A 209 24.61 -0.03 21.90
CA PHE A 209 24.43 0.23 20.47
C PHE A 209 23.08 0.90 20.22
N LEU A 210 23.04 1.74 19.19
CA LEU A 210 21.83 2.42 18.72
C LEU A 210 21.55 1.97 17.29
N PHE A 211 20.29 1.64 17.01
CA PHE A 211 19.83 1.46 15.64
C PHE A 211 19.32 2.78 15.10
N LEU A 212 19.86 3.21 13.97
CA LEU A 212 19.43 4.40 13.26
C LEU A 212 18.59 3.98 12.05
N PRO A 213 17.58 4.77 11.67
CA PRO A 213 16.84 4.54 10.44
C PRO A 213 17.80 4.48 9.26
N THR A 214 17.51 3.62 8.28
CA THR A 214 18.23 3.54 7.00
C THR A 214 18.31 4.88 6.26
N SER A 215 17.32 5.77 6.44
CA SER A 215 17.32 7.12 5.86
C SER A 215 18.38 8.04 6.47
N PHE A 216 18.87 7.75 7.68
CA PHE A 216 19.72 8.64 8.48
C PHE A 216 20.93 9.15 7.71
N PHE A 217 21.62 8.29 6.97
CA PHE A 217 22.80 8.69 6.20
C PHE A 217 22.44 9.55 4.99
N ASN A 218 21.32 9.27 4.33
CA ASN A 218 20.83 10.07 3.21
C ASN A 218 20.40 11.46 3.67
N ASP A 219 19.70 11.53 4.80
CA ASP A 219 19.28 12.78 5.43
C ASP A 219 20.50 13.60 5.89
N GLY A 220 21.45 12.94 6.55
CA GLY A 220 22.73 13.53 6.94
C GLY A 220 23.49 14.10 5.75
N ARG A 221 23.60 13.36 4.64
CA ARG A 221 24.25 13.84 3.41
C ARG A 221 23.53 15.03 2.79
N THR A 222 22.20 15.00 2.76
CA THR A 222 21.38 16.08 2.21
C THR A 222 21.55 17.36 3.03
N LEU A 223 21.53 17.23 4.36
CA LEU A 223 21.85 18.33 5.27
C LEU A 223 23.26 18.85 4.99
N MET A 224 24.29 17.99 4.97
CA MET A 224 25.67 18.42 4.67
C MET A 224 25.80 19.22 3.37
N ASN A 225 25.13 18.78 2.31
CA ASN A 225 25.15 19.49 1.03
C ASN A 225 24.48 20.87 1.11
N LYS A 226 23.43 21.03 1.94
CA LYS A 226 22.83 22.33 2.25
C LYS A 226 23.75 23.22 3.09
N TRP A 227 24.60 22.64 3.94
CA TRP A 227 25.44 23.34 4.92
C TRP A 227 26.94 23.42 4.55
N ARG A 228 27.30 23.23 3.26
CA ARG A 228 28.70 23.30 2.81
C ARG A 228 29.38 24.59 3.31
N GLY A 229 30.33 24.42 4.23
CA GLY A 229 31.13 25.50 4.84
C GLY A 229 31.17 25.53 6.37
N ARG A 230 30.31 24.79 7.10
CA ARG A 230 30.25 24.88 8.58
C ARG A 230 30.54 23.60 9.39
N PHE A 231 30.56 22.43 8.77
CA PHE A 231 30.75 21.16 9.50
C PHE A 231 31.69 20.20 8.74
N THR A 232 32.57 19.51 9.47
CA THR A 232 33.41 18.42 8.94
C THR A 232 32.74 17.06 9.15
N TRP A 233 33.10 16.04 8.35
CA TRP A 233 32.55 14.68 8.45
C TRP A 233 32.67 14.05 9.85
N PHE A 234 33.65 14.47 10.67
CA PHE A 234 33.80 14.02 12.05
C PHE A 234 32.64 14.44 12.97
N HIS A 235 31.90 15.51 12.63
CA HIS A 235 30.74 15.97 13.41
C HIS A 235 29.47 15.12 13.17
N LEU A 236 29.49 14.17 12.23
CA LEU A 236 28.41 13.20 12.03
C LEU A 236 28.54 11.95 12.90
N LEU A 237 29.78 11.53 13.19
CA LEU A 237 30.04 10.37 14.06
C LEU A 237 29.82 10.70 15.54
N ASP A 238 29.94 11.98 15.91
CA ASP A 238 29.35 12.46 17.14
C ASP A 238 27.88 12.77 16.88
N CYS A 239 26.99 11.80 17.11
CA CYS A 239 25.55 12.02 16.93
C CYS A 239 24.96 12.93 18.03
N ARG A 240 25.70 13.27 19.10
CA ARG A 240 25.17 14.03 20.25
C ARG A 240 24.80 15.48 19.92
N PRO A 241 25.58 16.26 19.15
CA PRO A 241 25.19 17.59 18.68
C PRO A 241 23.97 17.55 17.75
N LEU A 242 23.90 16.56 16.86
CA LEU A 242 22.77 16.39 15.93
C LEU A 242 21.48 16.05 16.70
N PHE A 243 21.56 15.14 17.68
CA PHE A 243 20.43 14.80 18.57
C PHE A 243 19.96 15.99 19.40
N ARG A 244 20.87 16.78 19.99
CA ARG A 244 20.50 18.01 20.72
C ARG A 244 19.81 19.03 19.81
N HIS A 245 20.21 19.12 18.54
CA HIS A 245 19.60 20.04 17.59
C HIS A 245 18.22 19.56 17.12
N LEU A 246 18.07 18.26 16.82
CA LEU A 246 16.78 17.66 16.48
C LEU A 246 15.79 17.75 17.64
N GLN A 247 16.22 17.53 18.89
CA GLN A 247 15.37 17.72 20.09
C GLN A 247 14.84 19.17 20.24
N ASN A 248 15.54 20.17 19.70
CA ASN A 248 15.09 21.56 19.72
C ASN A 248 14.16 21.92 18.54
N LEU A 249 14.13 21.11 17.47
CA LEU A 249 13.24 21.30 16.32
C LEU A 249 11.88 20.63 16.50
N TYR A 250 11.77 19.66 17.40
CA TYR A 250 10.54 18.91 17.70
C TYR A 250 9.95 19.21 19.09
N ARG A 251 10.29 20.37 19.66
CA ARG A 251 9.61 21.00 20.80
C ARG A 251 8.89 22.25 20.32
#